data_AF-D3ENH0-F1
#
_entry.id   AF-D3ENH0-F1
#
_cell.length_a   1.000
_cell.length_b   1.000
_cell.length_c   1.000
_cell.angle_alpha   90.00
_cell.angle_beta   90.00
_cell.angle_gamma   90.00
#
_symmetry.space_group_name_H-M   'P 1'
#
loop_
_entity.id
_entity.type
_entity.pdbx_description
1 polymer ?
#
loop_
_entity_poly.entity_id
_entity_poly.type
_entity_poly.pdbx_seq_one_letter_code
_entity_poly.pdbx_strand_id
1 'polypeptide(L)'
;MSNISNLSLLEDLKEVSLDNLTHLPEKTGIYMMASSSGYVYYIGNSINLRQYLLSYNLSDLHKYDIHKIYYLLCNQTELEDIEAEYTIFYTPSWNQNKDQISNDKISNSKCSSFQEKIDRYLKISNLIEKLEEEKEILKEDITTYANNYKQENGTSLTYKNVTISTNQRKTWEYSNIVKELETKIKNLKKIEQKNGLAKVVKLSVYSTIRGK
;
A
#
# COMPACT_ATOMS: atom_id res chain seq x y z
N MET A 1 2.32 3.24 0.48
CA MET A 1 2.08 3.42 1.93
C MET A 1 0.80 4.21 2.07
N SER A 2 -0.30 3.50 2.34
CA SER A 2 -1.57 4.13 2.67
C SER A 2 -1.46 4.62 4.11
N ASN A 3 -1.62 5.92 4.32
CA ASN A 3 -1.78 6.50 5.65
C ASN A 3 -2.93 5.77 6.36
N ILE A 4 -2.65 5.17 7.51
CA ILE A 4 -3.60 4.44 8.36
C ILE A 4 -4.59 5.42 9.04
N SER A 5 -4.44 6.73 8.88
CA SER A 5 -5.19 7.74 9.62
C SER A 5 -6.51 8.20 8.98
N ASN A 6 -7.13 7.44 8.06
CA ASN A 6 -8.35 7.91 7.38
C ASN A 6 -9.41 6.85 7.09
N LEU A 7 -9.64 5.92 8.02
CA LEU A 7 -10.86 5.12 8.03
C LEU A 7 -11.55 5.19 9.38
N SER A 8 -12.83 5.53 9.33
CA SER A 8 -13.79 5.60 10.44
C SER A 8 -13.93 4.31 11.28
N LEU A 9 -13.29 3.21 10.87
CA LEU A 9 -13.24 1.93 11.59
C LEU A 9 -12.13 1.87 12.66
N LEU A 10 -11.25 2.87 12.74
CA LEU A 10 -10.06 2.84 13.62
C LEU A 10 -10.19 3.62 14.94
N GLU A 11 -11.19 4.48 15.09
CA GLU A 11 -11.26 5.38 16.26
C GLU A 11 -11.55 4.64 17.58
N ASP A 12 -12.09 3.41 17.54
CA ASP A 12 -12.49 2.65 18.72
C ASP A 12 -11.60 1.43 19.06
N LEU A 13 -10.57 1.14 18.25
CA LEU A 13 -9.68 -0.02 18.47
C LEU A 13 -8.71 0.27 19.62
N LYS A 14 -8.77 -0.58 20.65
CA LYS A 14 -7.86 -0.52 21.79
C LYS A 14 -6.66 -1.44 21.57
N GLU A 15 -5.49 -1.04 22.08
CA GLU A 15 -4.23 -1.80 21.94
C GLU A 15 -3.76 -2.36 23.29
N VAL A 16 -3.26 -3.60 23.27
CA VAL A 16 -2.52 -4.23 24.36
C VAL A 16 -1.26 -4.89 23.79
N SER A 17 -0.13 -4.75 24.47
CA SER A 17 1.10 -5.49 24.14
C SER A 17 0.90 -7.00 24.35
N LEU A 18 1.46 -7.82 23.47
CA LEU A 18 1.42 -9.28 23.59
C LEU A 18 2.00 -9.77 24.94
N ASP A 19 2.93 -9.04 25.55
CA ASP A 19 3.51 -9.40 26.85
C ASP A 19 2.59 -9.08 28.04
N ASN A 20 1.52 -8.32 27.80
CA ASN A 20 0.62 -7.79 28.83
C ASN A 20 -0.84 -8.23 28.63
N LEU A 21 -1.09 -9.44 28.12
CA LEU A 21 -2.45 -9.96 27.85
C LEU A 21 -3.40 -9.94 29.06
N THR A 22 -2.87 -9.87 30.29
CA THR A 22 -3.68 -9.70 31.52
C THR A 22 -4.54 -8.43 31.49
N HIS A 23 -4.16 -7.42 30.70
CA HIS A 23 -4.90 -6.17 30.52
C HIS A 23 -6.05 -6.26 29.50
N LEU A 24 -6.18 -7.36 28.75
CA LEU A 24 -7.32 -7.58 27.87
C LEU A 24 -8.60 -7.73 28.69
N PRO A 25 -9.77 -7.29 28.21
CA PRO A 25 -11.03 -7.49 28.91
C PRO A 25 -11.52 -8.95 28.79
N GLU A 26 -12.18 -9.44 29.84
CA GLU A 26 -12.97 -10.69 29.80
C GLU A 26 -14.36 -10.39 29.21
N LYS A 27 -14.37 -9.91 27.97
CA LYS A 27 -15.58 -9.51 27.25
C LYS A 27 -15.55 -10.05 25.83
N THR A 28 -16.74 -10.07 25.24
CA THR A 28 -16.94 -10.42 23.84
C THR A 28 -16.38 -9.34 22.92
N GLY A 29 -15.67 -9.75 21.87
CA GLY A 29 -15.07 -8.81 20.95
C GLY A 29 -14.28 -9.45 19.82
N ILE A 30 -13.80 -8.58 18.93
CA ILE A 30 -12.85 -8.89 17.86
C ILE A 30 -11.46 -8.57 18.35
N TYR A 31 -10.48 -9.38 17.96
CA TYR A 31 -9.07 -9.10 18.18
C TYR A 31 -8.26 -9.25 16.90
N MET A 32 -7.13 -8.56 16.86
CA MET A 32 -6.19 -8.55 15.75
C MET A 32 -4.79 -8.78 16.27
N MET A 33 -4.08 -9.77 15.72
CA MET A 33 -2.68 -10.01 16.02
C MET A 33 -1.82 -9.22 15.03
N ALA A 34 -0.98 -8.32 15.53
CA ALA A 34 -0.21 -7.41 14.71
C ALA A 34 1.27 -7.32 15.08
N SER A 35 2.08 -6.94 14.10
CA SER A 35 3.49 -6.62 14.31
C SER A 35 3.69 -5.32 15.08
N SER A 36 4.95 -5.11 15.50
CA SER A 36 5.42 -3.82 16.03
C SER A 36 5.18 -2.66 15.05
N SER A 37 5.19 -2.92 13.74
CA SER A 37 4.92 -1.95 12.66
C SER A 37 3.44 -1.77 12.32
N GLY A 38 2.54 -2.49 12.99
CA GLY A 38 1.08 -2.39 12.78
C GLY A 38 0.53 -3.24 11.64
N TYR A 39 1.31 -4.19 11.11
CA TYR A 39 0.82 -5.14 10.11
C TYR A 39 -0.02 -6.24 10.77
N VAL A 40 -1.25 -6.46 10.30
CA VAL A 40 -2.19 -7.43 10.89
C VAL A 40 -2.01 -8.82 10.27
N TYR A 41 -1.66 -9.80 11.10
CA TYR A 41 -1.46 -11.20 10.69
C TYR A 41 -2.74 -12.01 10.70
N TYR A 42 -3.56 -11.79 11.73
CA TYR A 42 -4.75 -12.58 12.01
C TYR A 42 -5.81 -11.69 12.66
N ILE A 43 -7.06 -11.95 12.31
CA ILE A 43 -8.24 -11.36 12.92
C ILE A 43 -9.10 -12.51 13.41
N GLY A 44 -9.63 -12.41 14.61
CA GLY A 44 -10.52 -13.41 15.14
C GLY A 44 -11.53 -12.79 16.10
N ASN A 45 -12.55 -13.56 16.43
CA ASN A 45 -13.54 -13.18 17.41
C ASN A 45 -13.46 -14.10 18.64
N SER A 46 -13.91 -13.60 19.79
CA SER A 46 -14.11 -14.43 20.97
C SER A 46 -15.17 -13.85 21.89
N ILE A 47 -15.90 -14.73 22.57
CA ILE A 47 -16.81 -14.35 23.65
C ILE A 47 -16.06 -13.93 24.92
N ASN A 48 -14.78 -14.32 25.05
CA ASN A 48 -13.87 -13.92 26.14
C ASN A 48 -12.45 -13.74 25.60
N LEU A 49 -12.12 -12.50 25.22
CA LEU A 49 -10.83 -12.14 24.61
C LEU A 49 -9.63 -12.55 25.47
N ARG A 50 -9.64 -12.23 26.78
CA ARG A 50 -8.52 -12.53 27.68
C ARG A 50 -8.28 -14.03 27.79
N GLN A 51 -9.32 -14.80 28.11
CA GLN A 51 -9.18 -16.25 28.31
C GLN A 51 -8.70 -16.95 27.04
N TYR A 52 -9.24 -16.55 25.89
CA TYR A 52 -8.88 -17.13 24.61
C TYR A 52 -7.42 -16.81 24.24
N LEU A 53 -6.99 -15.56 24.33
CA LEU A 53 -5.63 -15.17 23.97
C LEU A 53 -4.56 -15.68 24.95
N LEU A 54 -4.90 -15.88 26.23
CA LEU A 54 -4.00 -16.52 27.21
C LEU A 54 -3.74 -18.00 26.92
N SER A 55 -4.57 -18.65 26.10
CA SER A 55 -4.37 -20.05 25.71
C SER A 55 -3.30 -20.24 24.64
N TYR A 56 -2.86 -19.17 23.98
CA TYR A 56 -1.83 -19.23 22.94
C TYR A 56 -0.43 -19.39 23.53
N ASN A 57 0.43 -20.11 22.80
CA ASN A 57 1.86 -20.13 23.08
C ASN A 57 2.50 -18.81 22.61
N LEU A 58 2.75 -17.89 23.56
CA LEU A 58 3.35 -16.58 23.28
C LEU A 58 4.71 -16.68 22.59
N SER A 59 5.49 -17.73 22.89
CA SER A 59 6.80 -17.94 22.27
C SER A 59 6.68 -18.19 20.77
N ASP A 60 5.61 -18.84 20.32
CA ASP A 60 5.37 -19.07 18.90
C ASP A 60 4.87 -17.80 18.22
N LEU A 61 4.04 -16.99 18.88
CA LEU A 61 3.58 -15.71 18.34
C LEU A 61 4.73 -14.72 18.14
N HIS A 62 5.67 -14.63 19.09
CA HIS A 62 6.87 -13.79 18.96
C HIS A 62 7.79 -14.23 17.80
N LYS A 63 7.89 -15.54 17.51
CA LYS A 63 8.63 -16.04 16.33
C LYS A 63 8.05 -15.52 15.00
N TYR A 64 6.77 -15.16 14.99
CA TYR A 64 6.09 -14.61 13.83
C TYR A 64 6.02 -13.07 13.82
N ASP A 65 6.84 -12.39 14.64
CA ASP A 65 6.88 -10.93 14.76
C ASP A 65 5.53 -10.33 15.20
N ILE A 66 4.74 -11.09 15.98
CA ILE A 66 3.51 -10.57 16.60
C ILE A 66 3.88 -9.98 17.95
N HIS A 67 3.58 -8.69 18.13
CA HIS A 67 3.93 -7.95 19.35
C HIS A 67 2.75 -7.18 19.95
N LYS A 68 1.68 -6.96 19.17
CA LYS A 68 0.54 -6.14 19.55
C LYS A 68 -0.77 -6.89 19.30
N ILE A 69 -1.70 -6.73 20.23
CA ILE A 69 -3.09 -7.13 20.07
C ILE A 69 -3.94 -5.87 20.00
N TYR A 70 -4.62 -5.66 18.89
CA TYR A 70 -5.71 -4.69 18.82
C TYR A 70 -7.03 -5.38 19.10
N TYR A 71 -7.98 -4.73 19.75
CA TYR A 71 -9.29 -5.32 20.00
C TYR A 71 -10.41 -4.30 19.98
N LEU A 72 -11.60 -4.78 19.64
CA LEU A 72 -12.85 -4.04 19.62
C LEU A 72 -13.91 -4.82 20.41
N LEU A 73 -14.53 -4.18 21.39
CA LEU A 73 -15.63 -4.78 22.14
C LEU A 73 -16.92 -4.64 21.34
N CYS A 74 -17.65 -5.74 21.17
CA CYS A 74 -18.92 -5.74 20.44
C CYS A 74 -19.90 -6.75 21.04
N ASN A 75 -21.16 -6.66 20.62
CA ASN A 75 -22.19 -7.61 21.02
C ASN A 75 -22.02 -8.92 20.26
N GLN A 76 -22.43 -10.03 20.89
CA GLN A 76 -22.31 -11.36 20.28
C GLN A 76 -23.05 -11.47 18.94
N THR A 77 -24.15 -10.73 18.78
CA THR A 77 -24.98 -10.72 17.55
C THR A 77 -24.28 -10.08 16.35
N GLU A 78 -23.22 -9.30 16.57
CA GLU A 78 -22.54 -8.52 15.52
C GLU A 78 -21.12 -9.05 15.24
N LEU A 79 -20.66 -10.07 15.96
CA LEU A 79 -19.28 -10.57 15.89
C LEU A 79 -18.89 -11.01 14.46
N GLU A 80 -19.75 -11.80 13.82
CA GLU A 80 -19.45 -12.39 12.51
C GLU A 80 -19.39 -11.33 11.41
N ASP A 81 -20.32 -10.37 11.44
CA ASP A 81 -20.39 -9.27 10.48
C ASP A 81 -19.17 -8.36 10.61
N ILE A 82 -18.82 -7.97 11.85
CA ILE A 82 -17.66 -7.13 12.13
C ILE A 82 -16.37 -7.88 11.75
N GLU A 83 -16.20 -9.15 12.14
CA GLU A 83 -15.02 -9.93 11.76
C GLU A 83 -14.86 -10.02 10.24
N ALA A 84 -15.95 -10.25 9.51
CA ALA A 84 -15.93 -10.32 8.05
C ALA A 84 -15.48 -8.99 7.43
N GLU A 85 -16.02 -7.86 7.89
CA GLU A 85 -15.64 -6.53 7.41
C GLU A 85 -14.15 -6.25 7.64
N TYR A 86 -13.67 -6.50 8.86
CA TYR A 86 -12.27 -6.30 9.22
C TYR A 86 -11.32 -7.27 8.48
N THR A 87 -11.75 -8.51 8.24
CA THR A 87 -10.99 -9.50 7.46
C THR A 87 -10.88 -9.07 6.00
N ILE A 88 -11.95 -8.55 5.40
CA ILE A 88 -11.91 -7.98 4.04
C ILE A 88 -10.98 -6.78 3.98
N PHE A 89 -11.07 -5.88 4.97
CA PHE A 89 -10.30 -4.65 4.99
C PHE A 89 -8.79 -4.89 5.16
N TYR A 90 -8.38 -5.70 6.14
CA TYR A 90 -6.97 -5.95 6.43
C TYR A 90 -6.36 -7.09 5.60
N THR A 91 -7.18 -7.95 4.99
CA THR A 91 -6.76 -9.15 4.27
C THR A 91 -5.72 -10.01 5.03
N PRO A 92 -5.95 -10.29 6.34
CA PRO A 92 -4.96 -10.90 7.20
C PRO A 92 -4.53 -12.28 6.70
N SER A 93 -3.23 -12.43 6.62
CA SER A 93 -2.59 -13.54 5.94
C SER A 93 -2.74 -14.90 6.65
N TRP A 94 -3.19 -14.96 7.89
CA TRP A 94 -3.48 -16.21 8.63
C TRP A 94 -4.96 -16.61 8.59
N ASN A 95 -5.87 -15.72 8.18
CA ASN A 95 -7.29 -16.05 7.97
C ASN A 95 -7.55 -16.67 6.59
N GLN A 96 -6.57 -16.61 5.68
CA GLN A 96 -6.73 -17.18 4.35
C GLN A 96 -6.66 -18.71 4.42
N ASN A 97 -7.75 -19.38 4.07
CA ASN A 97 -7.80 -20.84 3.91
C ASN A 97 -6.71 -21.28 2.93
N LYS A 98 -5.88 -22.24 3.35
CA LYS A 98 -4.82 -22.84 2.51
C LYS A 98 -5.37 -23.44 1.21
N ASP A 99 -6.66 -23.76 1.17
CA ASP A 99 -7.35 -24.37 0.04
C ASP A 99 -8.02 -23.35 -0.91
N GLN A 100 -7.97 -22.05 -0.59
CA GLN A 100 -8.45 -20.96 -1.46
C GLN A 100 -7.30 -20.16 -2.08
N ILE A 101 -6.28 -20.87 -2.55
CA ILE A 101 -5.30 -20.31 -3.48
C ILE A 101 -5.94 -20.32 -4.87
N SER A 102 -6.91 -19.43 -5.06
CA SER A 102 -7.24 -18.96 -6.40
C SER A 102 -5.96 -18.32 -6.96
N ASN A 103 -5.50 -18.83 -8.10
CA ASN A 103 -4.42 -18.26 -8.90
C ASN A 103 -4.52 -16.72 -8.93
N ASP A 104 -3.39 -16.05 -8.74
CA ASP A 104 -3.16 -14.58 -8.73
C ASP A 104 -2.89 -13.92 -7.35
N LYS A 105 -2.43 -14.66 -6.34
CA LYS A 105 -1.95 -14.02 -5.10
C LYS A 105 -0.44 -13.83 -5.09
N ILE A 106 -0.05 -12.56 -5.21
CA ILE A 106 1.26 -12.01 -4.84
C ILE A 106 1.69 -12.66 -3.53
N SER A 107 2.70 -13.53 -3.60
CA SER A 107 3.27 -14.18 -2.44
C SER A 107 3.79 -13.11 -1.47
N ASN A 108 3.03 -12.84 -0.40
CA ASN A 108 3.51 -12.12 0.77
C ASN A 108 4.47 -13.08 1.50
N SER A 109 5.75 -13.01 1.14
CA SER A 109 6.77 -13.87 1.73
C SER A 109 6.99 -13.48 3.19
N LYS A 110 6.47 -14.35 4.06
CA LYS A 110 6.32 -14.19 5.51
C LYS A 110 7.56 -14.44 6.35
N CYS A 111 8.69 -14.81 5.78
CA CYS A 111 9.93 -14.97 6.52
C CYS A 111 11.06 -14.89 5.50
N SER A 112 11.51 -13.67 5.25
CA SER A 112 12.55 -13.39 4.28
C SER A 112 13.61 -12.60 5.01
N SER A 113 14.83 -13.13 5.04
CA SER A 113 16.03 -12.38 5.40
C SER A 113 16.03 -11.03 4.67
N PHE A 114 16.75 -10.04 5.21
CA PHE A 114 16.83 -8.72 4.57
C PHE A 114 17.26 -8.82 3.09
N GLN A 115 18.14 -9.78 2.78
CA GLN A 115 18.57 -10.09 1.42
C GLN A 115 17.40 -10.57 0.54
N GLU A 116 16.60 -11.53 1.02
CA GLU A 116 15.43 -12.02 0.29
C GLU A 116 14.34 -10.95 0.10
N LYS A 117 14.22 -10.00 1.03
CA LYS A 117 13.34 -8.83 0.87
C LYS A 117 13.83 -7.93 -0.27
N ILE A 118 15.13 -7.68 -0.37
CA ILE A 118 15.73 -6.94 -1.49
C ILE A 118 15.54 -7.70 -2.79
N ASP A 119 15.83 -9.01 -2.83
CA ASP A 119 15.68 -9.83 -4.03
C ASP A 119 14.22 -9.86 -4.51
N ARG A 120 13.27 -9.94 -3.58
CA ARG A 120 11.84 -9.86 -3.89
C ARG A 120 11.47 -8.49 -4.43
N TYR A 121 11.96 -7.41 -3.84
CA TYR A 121 11.75 -6.04 -4.31
C TYR A 121 12.28 -5.85 -5.74
N LEU A 122 13.48 -6.35 -6.03
CA LEU A 122 14.07 -6.29 -7.38
C LEU A 122 13.23 -7.07 -8.40
N LYS A 123 12.77 -8.28 -8.05
CA LYS A 123 11.88 -9.07 -8.90
C LYS A 123 10.57 -8.33 -9.20
N ILE A 124 9.97 -7.68 -8.20
CA ILE A 124 8.74 -6.89 -8.38
C ILE A 124 9.03 -5.67 -9.27
N SER A 125 10.14 -4.97 -9.02
CA SER A 125 10.53 -3.79 -9.81
C SER A 125 10.69 -4.15 -11.29
N ASN A 126 11.38 -5.24 -11.60
CA ASN A 126 11.55 -5.71 -12.97
C ASN A 126 10.22 -6.14 -13.62
N LEU A 127 9.28 -6.70 -12.84
CA LEU A 127 7.96 -7.06 -13.35
C LEU A 127 7.14 -5.80 -13.65
N ILE A 128 7.19 -4.80 -12.77
CA ILE A 128 6.54 -3.50 -12.98
C ILE A 128 7.09 -2.86 -14.25
N GLU A 129 8.40 -2.82 -14.42
CA GLU A 129 9.03 -2.25 -15.63
C GLU A 129 8.52 -2.91 -16.91
N LYS A 130 8.49 -4.25 -16.96
CA LYS A 130 7.94 -4.98 -18.12
C LYS A 130 6.47 -4.68 -18.38
N LEU A 131 5.66 -4.61 -17.32
CA LEU A 131 4.24 -4.29 -17.45
C LEU A 131 4.02 -2.82 -17.86
N GLU A 132 4.88 -1.90 -17.42
CA GLU A 132 4.86 -0.51 -17.85
C GLU A 132 5.26 -0.37 -19.32
N GLU A 133 6.26 -1.11 -19.79
CA GLU A 133 6.63 -1.19 -21.21
C GLU A 133 5.46 -1.71 -22.06
N GLU A 134 4.88 -2.86 -21.70
CA GLU A 134 3.73 -3.43 -22.41
C GLU A 134 2.55 -2.46 -22.43
N LYS A 135 2.27 -1.82 -21.29
CA LYS A 135 1.22 -0.81 -21.17
C LYS A 135 1.46 0.40 -22.08
N GLU A 136 2.69 0.90 -22.19
CA GLU A 136 2.99 2.03 -23.07
C GLU A 136 2.85 1.65 -24.56
N ILE A 137 3.23 0.42 -24.95
CA ILE A 137 2.96 -0.10 -26.31
C ILE A 137 1.45 -0.12 -26.59
N LEU A 138 0.66 -0.75 -25.71
CA LEU A 138 -0.80 -0.83 -25.87
C LEU A 138 -1.46 0.56 -25.90
N LYS A 139 -0.94 1.50 -25.11
CA LYS A 139 -1.45 2.86 -25.05
C LYS A 139 -1.26 3.61 -26.37
N GLU A 140 -0.17 3.39 -27.09
CA GLU A 140 0.04 3.98 -28.42
C GLU A 140 -1.00 3.47 -29.42
N ASP A 141 -1.25 2.16 -29.44
CA ASP A 141 -2.27 1.53 -30.29
C ASP A 141 -3.68 2.06 -29.95
N ILE A 142 -4.02 2.08 -28.66
CA ILE A 142 -5.31 2.58 -28.17
C ILE A 142 -5.48 4.06 -28.52
N THR A 143 -4.44 4.87 -28.35
CA THR A 143 -4.49 6.32 -28.64
C THR A 143 -4.69 6.57 -30.11
N THR A 144 -3.98 5.84 -30.97
CA THR A 144 -4.10 5.93 -32.43
C THR A 144 -5.52 5.58 -32.88
N TYR A 145 -6.04 4.44 -32.40
CA TYR A 145 -7.40 4.01 -32.71
C TYR A 145 -8.46 5.00 -32.23
N ALA A 146 -8.37 5.46 -30.97
CA ALA A 146 -9.32 6.42 -30.41
C ALA A 146 -9.26 7.79 -31.11
N ASN A 147 -8.09 8.22 -31.58
CA ASN A 147 -7.95 9.46 -32.32
C ASN A 147 -8.59 9.37 -33.70
N ASN A 148 -8.37 8.28 -34.44
CA ASN A 148 -9.01 8.03 -35.74
C ASN A 148 -10.53 7.95 -35.59
N TYR A 149 -11.01 7.21 -34.58
CA TYR A 149 -12.43 7.11 -34.27
C TYR A 149 -13.05 8.49 -34.02
N LYS A 150 -12.39 9.36 -33.25
CA LYS A 150 -12.85 10.72 -32.96
C LYS A 150 -12.86 11.61 -34.19
N GLN A 151 -11.90 11.45 -35.10
CA GLN A 151 -11.87 12.19 -36.37
C GLN A 151 -13.00 11.77 -37.30
N GLU A 152 -13.33 10.48 -37.37
CA GLU A 152 -14.39 9.94 -38.22
C GLU A 152 -15.80 10.21 -37.67
N ASN A 153 -15.98 10.08 -36.35
CA ASN A 153 -17.31 10.06 -35.71
C ASN A 153 -17.61 11.31 -34.88
N GLY A 154 -16.67 12.25 -34.77
CA GLY A 154 -16.82 13.52 -34.03
C GLY A 154 -16.97 13.38 -32.50
N THR A 155 -16.94 12.15 -31.97
CA THR A 155 -17.19 11.83 -30.56
C THR A 155 -16.06 10.98 -29.97
N SER A 156 -15.94 10.96 -28.64
CA SER A 156 -14.90 10.15 -27.97
C SER A 156 -15.32 8.69 -27.92
N LEU A 157 -14.34 7.78 -28.03
CA LEU A 157 -14.60 6.35 -27.97
C LEU A 157 -15.02 5.94 -26.55
N THR A 158 -16.12 5.20 -26.43
CA THR A 158 -16.57 4.60 -25.16
C THR A 158 -16.55 3.08 -25.26
N TYR A 159 -15.89 2.42 -24.31
CA TYR A 159 -15.83 0.96 -24.23
C TYR A 159 -16.01 0.49 -22.77
N LYS A 160 -16.98 -0.39 -22.52
CA LYS A 160 -17.29 -0.94 -21.18
C LYS A 160 -17.34 0.14 -20.08
N ASN A 161 -18.10 1.22 -20.31
CA ASN A 161 -18.23 2.38 -19.41
C ASN A 161 -16.94 3.19 -19.18
N VAL A 162 -15.87 2.95 -19.95
CA VAL A 162 -14.67 3.78 -19.96
C VAL A 162 -14.72 4.69 -21.19
N THR A 163 -14.54 5.99 -20.99
CA THR A 163 -14.40 6.95 -22.09
C THR A 163 -12.93 7.22 -22.36
N ILE A 164 -12.50 7.00 -23.60
CA ILE A 164 -11.13 7.24 -24.05
C ILE A 164 -11.11 8.58 -24.79
N SER A 165 -10.58 9.60 -24.11
CA SER A 165 -10.42 10.94 -24.67
C SER A 165 -8.99 11.15 -25.17
N THR A 166 -8.83 11.52 -26.44
CA THR A 166 -7.54 11.95 -26.98
C THR A 166 -7.38 13.47 -26.84
N ASN A 167 -6.29 13.88 -26.19
CA ASN A 167 -5.92 15.27 -25.97
C ASN A 167 -4.59 15.56 -26.66
N GLN A 168 -4.52 16.66 -27.41
CA GLN A 168 -3.29 17.11 -28.05
C GLN A 168 -2.59 18.13 -27.16
N ARG A 169 -1.33 17.89 -26.83
CA ARG A 169 -0.48 18.86 -26.13
C ARG A 169 0.51 19.46 -27.11
N LYS A 170 0.58 20.80 -27.16
CA LYS A 170 1.62 21.51 -27.91
C LYS A 170 2.88 21.59 -27.06
N THR A 171 4.01 21.18 -27.63
CA THR A 171 5.33 21.41 -27.06
C THR A 171 5.99 22.52 -27.85
N TRP A 172 6.62 23.46 -27.17
CA TRP A 172 7.26 24.63 -27.77
C TRP A 172 8.77 24.46 -27.71
N GLU A 173 9.45 24.73 -28.82
CA GLU A 173 10.89 24.91 -28.81
C GLU A 173 11.22 26.37 -28.52
N TYR A 174 11.96 26.61 -27.44
CA TYR A 174 12.39 27.95 -27.06
C TYR A 174 13.76 28.29 -27.64
N SER A 175 14.00 29.58 -27.84
CA SER A 175 15.27 30.12 -28.33
C SER A 175 16.44 29.80 -27.39
N ASN A 176 17.67 29.84 -27.94
CA ASN A 176 18.89 29.59 -27.16
C ASN A 176 19.02 30.53 -25.96
N ILE A 177 18.57 31.78 -26.09
CA ILE A 177 18.58 32.79 -25.01
C ILE A 177 17.75 32.31 -23.82
N VAL A 178 16.55 31.76 -24.05
CA VAL A 178 15.69 31.23 -22.99
C VAL A 178 16.34 30.02 -22.32
N LYS A 179 16.88 29.08 -23.11
CA LYS A 179 17.60 27.90 -22.60
C LYS A 179 18.80 28.29 -21.74
N GLU A 180 19.54 29.33 -22.13
CA GLU A 180 20.66 29.88 -21.34
C GLU A 180 20.19 30.49 -20.01
N LEU A 181 19.09 31.25 -20.02
CA LEU A 181 18.51 31.85 -18.82
C LEU A 181 18.01 30.77 -17.85
N GLU A 182 17.33 29.74 -18.33
CA GLU A 182 16.92 28.59 -17.52
C GLU A 182 18.12 27.90 -16.85
N THR A 183 19.21 27.76 -17.61
CA THR A 183 20.47 27.19 -17.11
C THR A 183 21.11 28.07 -16.04
N LYS A 184 21.14 29.40 -16.24
CA LYS A 184 21.63 30.36 -15.24
C LYS A 184 20.79 30.29 -13.96
N ILE A 185 19.47 30.28 -14.06
CA ILE A 185 18.57 30.17 -12.91
C ILE A 185 18.82 28.84 -12.16
N LYS A 186 18.97 27.73 -12.88
CA LYS A 186 19.29 26.42 -12.29
C LYS A 186 20.59 26.45 -11.50
N ASN A 187 21.62 27.15 -12.02
CA ASN A 187 22.91 27.27 -11.34
C ASN A 187 22.83 28.19 -10.12
N LEU A 188 22.14 29.34 -10.22
CA LEU A 188 21.94 30.24 -9.08
C LEU A 188 21.21 29.55 -7.92
N LYS A 189 20.17 28.76 -8.21
CA LYS A 189 19.46 27.95 -7.20
C LYS A 189 20.40 26.99 -6.45
N LYS A 190 21.32 26.34 -7.17
CA LYS A 190 22.33 25.45 -6.54
C LYS A 190 23.32 26.21 -5.66
N ILE A 191 23.72 27.41 -6.08
CA ILE A 191 24.62 28.27 -5.30
C ILE A 191 23.94 28.71 -4.00
N GLU A 192 22.68 29.15 -4.06
CA GLU A 192 21.93 29.52 -2.86
C GLU A 192 21.75 28.37 -1.88
N GLN A 193 21.49 27.15 -2.38
CA GLN A 193 21.44 25.93 -1.57
C GLN A 193 22.78 25.63 -0.91
N LYS A 194 23.89 25.72 -1.65
CA LYS A 194 25.24 25.44 -1.13
C LYS A 194 25.68 26.48 -0.09
N ASN A 195 25.32 27.74 -0.30
CA ASN A 195 25.72 28.85 0.56
C ASN A 195 24.76 29.08 1.75
N GLY A 196 23.74 28.22 1.94
CA GLY A 196 22.80 28.30 3.05
C GLY A 196 21.79 29.44 2.97
N LEU A 197 21.68 30.11 1.82
CA LEU A 197 20.67 31.15 1.56
C LEU A 197 19.29 30.53 1.33
N ALA A 198 19.25 29.37 0.68
CA ALA A 198 18.00 28.62 0.49
C ALA A 198 17.63 27.85 1.77
N LYS A 199 16.36 27.95 2.19
CA LYS A 199 15.82 27.26 3.36
C LYS A 199 15.14 25.95 2.95
N VAL A 200 15.43 24.87 3.67
CA VAL A 200 14.72 23.59 3.50
C VAL A 200 13.33 23.73 4.13
N VAL A 201 12.29 23.76 3.29
CA VAL A 201 10.89 23.88 3.75
C VAL A 201 10.27 22.51 4.05
N LYS A 202 10.74 21.45 3.39
CA LYS A 202 10.28 20.08 3.58
C LYS A 202 11.42 19.11 3.26
N LEU A 203 11.62 18.14 4.14
CA LEU A 203 12.55 17.04 3.94
C LEU A 203 11.75 15.74 3.81
N SER A 204 11.84 15.09 2.66
CA SER A 204 11.29 13.74 2.45
C SER A 204 12.45 12.79 2.22
N VAL A 205 12.52 11.73 3.03
CA VAL A 205 13.49 10.64 2.85
C VAL A 205 12.79 9.51 2.11
N TYR A 206 13.40 9.03 1.03
CA TYR A 206 12.91 7.88 0.28
C TYR A 206 14.08 6.97 -0.09
N SER A 207 13.84 5.66 -0.04
CA SER A 207 14.82 4.66 -0.45
C SER A 207 14.86 4.58 -1.98
N THR A 208 16.04 4.68 -2.57
CA THR A 208 16.26 4.34 -3.99
C THR A 208 16.98 3.01 -4.04
N ILE A 209 16.34 1.97 -4.56
CA ILE A 209 16.93 0.65 -4.77
C ILE A 209 17.05 0.46 -6.28
N ARG A 210 18.26 0.20 -6.78
CA ARG A 210 18.53 -0.03 -8.21
C ARG A 210 19.14 -1.42 -8.40
N GLY A 211 18.57 -2.20 -9.31
CA GLY A 211 19.22 -3.39 -9.87
C GLY A 211 20.28 -3.00 -10.90
N LYS A 212 21.24 -3.89 -11.18
CA LYS A 212 22.10 -3.80 -12.36
C LYS A 212 21.47 -4.53 -13.53
#